data_AF-A0A1Z4LHJ9-F1
#
_entry.id   AF-A0A1Z4LHJ9-F1
#
_cell.length_a   1.000
_cell.length_b   1.000
_cell.length_c   1.000
_cell.angle_alpha   90.00
_cell.angle_beta   90.00
_cell.angle_gamma   90.00
#
_symmetry.space_group_name_H-M   'P 1'
#
loop_
_entity.id
_entity.type
_entity.pdbx_description
1 polymer ?
#
loop_
_entity_poly.entity_id
_entity_poly.type
_entity_poly.pdbx_seq_one_letter_code
_entity_poly.pdbx_strand_id
1 'polypeptide(L)'
;MTVTLIKYPAPLLNKIGSYVCQAVIYIQQQQPELLLDKYRNVSWRDNNNQSRLKVKLIEVIANTQNWESLINQVEVFIQNLLIPNSTNTPVLIKLQEKIRHLEPKILDSEAANNKQDSKSTKTNLEASESQQDVNSIESTQEESLSTKTNLEASENKPNTNDYNNKAEEQISIKDNQAITALLLDAENIPLTPETEQFLTKFCTNPIQIKIAFANWQSMGEKDAEFYDRSYDLIHVPYGKDNADGKMIAFGSTIDEYYPKVKEILVCSSDNVMTSLCEHLQHKGLTVFQVTQHLSNLTILNGKTKETQNHTILPSIEKLLSQIKEIIEAQERQTSNQWIKLSKICKLFKEKHSFGVNKVVSHHLPGKNIKNIFVHKPEFVIHQIPEQPEIYITLFKMPTQEDAEKKELVNIQE
;
A
#
# COMPACT_ATOMS: atom_id res chain seq x y z
N MET A 1 -10.34 -15.38 -39.05
CA MET A 1 -9.94 -13.96 -38.91
C MET A 1 -9.13 -13.85 -37.63
N THR A 2 -7.82 -13.62 -37.75
CA THR A 2 -6.94 -13.36 -36.61
C THR A 2 -7.13 -11.91 -36.19
N VAL A 3 -7.89 -11.67 -35.11
CA VAL A 3 -7.99 -10.35 -34.49
C VAL A 3 -6.65 -10.08 -33.80
N THR A 4 -5.81 -9.24 -34.40
CA THR A 4 -4.61 -8.70 -33.76
C THR A 4 -5.05 -7.89 -32.54
N LEU A 5 -4.77 -8.40 -31.34
CA LEU A 5 -4.89 -7.61 -30.11
C LEU A 5 -3.91 -6.44 -30.20
N ILE A 6 -4.45 -5.23 -30.36
CA ILE A 6 -3.66 -4.01 -30.22
C ILE A 6 -3.31 -3.88 -28.74
N LYS A 7 -2.04 -4.07 -28.40
CA LYS A 7 -1.56 -3.87 -27.03
C LYS A 7 -1.25 -2.39 -26.83
N TYR A 8 -2.13 -1.67 -26.13
CA TYR A 8 -1.88 -0.27 -25.78
C TYR A 8 -0.63 -0.13 -24.91
N PRO A 9 0.20 0.90 -25.11
CA PRO A 9 1.42 1.07 -24.35
C PRO A 9 1.11 1.43 -22.89
N ALA A 10 1.87 0.87 -21.95
CA ALA A 10 1.64 1.08 -20.50
C ALA A 10 1.56 2.56 -20.08
N PRO A 11 2.35 3.51 -20.64
CA PRO A 11 2.19 4.94 -20.34
C PRO A 11 0.82 5.50 -20.68
N LEU A 12 0.19 5.04 -21.79
CA LEU A 12 -1.15 5.46 -22.19
C LEU A 12 -2.20 4.97 -21.18
N LEU A 13 -2.13 3.68 -20.83
CA LEU A 13 -3.06 3.06 -19.87
C LEU A 13 -2.94 3.71 -18.48
N ASN A 14 -1.73 4.01 -18.03
CA ASN A 14 -1.48 4.74 -16.78
C ASN A 14 -2.03 6.17 -16.81
N LYS A 15 -2.00 6.83 -17.96
CA LYS A 15 -2.55 8.17 -18.14
C LYS A 15 -4.07 8.15 -18.06
N ILE A 16 -4.72 7.18 -18.71
CA ILE A 16 -6.17 6.95 -18.63
C ILE A 16 -6.58 6.68 -17.18
N GLY A 17 -5.89 5.78 -16.47
CA GLY A 17 -6.16 5.51 -15.06
C GLY A 17 -5.98 6.72 -14.15
N SER A 18 -5.04 7.61 -14.47
CA SER A 18 -4.88 8.86 -13.73
C SER A 18 -6.04 9.83 -13.94
N TYR A 19 -6.60 9.92 -15.15
CA TYR A 19 -7.81 10.71 -15.39
C TYR A 19 -9.04 10.14 -14.69
N VAL A 20 -9.20 8.82 -14.67
CA VAL A 20 -10.31 8.18 -13.94
C VAL A 20 -10.20 8.45 -12.43
N CYS A 21 -9.02 8.33 -11.82
CA CYS A 21 -8.82 8.68 -10.41
C CYS A 21 -9.20 10.15 -10.13
N GLN A 22 -8.76 11.07 -10.98
CA GLN A 22 -9.10 12.49 -10.83
C GLN A 22 -10.60 12.74 -10.91
N ALA A 23 -11.30 12.07 -11.82
CA ALA A 23 -12.75 12.17 -11.94
C ALA A 23 -13.47 11.65 -10.68
N VAL A 24 -13.05 10.50 -10.14
CA VAL A 24 -13.62 9.94 -8.90
C VAL A 24 -13.36 10.87 -7.71
N ILE A 25 -12.15 11.41 -7.59
CA ILE A 25 -11.78 12.39 -6.54
C ILE A 25 -12.64 13.66 -6.66
N TYR A 26 -12.90 14.11 -7.88
CA TYR A 26 -13.73 15.29 -8.14
C TYR A 26 -15.20 15.01 -7.77
N ILE A 27 -15.75 13.87 -8.19
CA ILE A 27 -17.11 13.45 -7.84
C ILE A 27 -17.26 13.37 -6.32
N GLN A 28 -16.31 12.75 -5.61
CA GLN A 28 -16.36 12.68 -4.14
C GLN A 28 -16.40 14.06 -3.47
N GLN A 29 -15.74 15.07 -4.03
CA GLN A 29 -15.66 16.41 -3.44
C GLN A 29 -16.88 17.27 -3.75
N GLN A 30 -17.42 17.16 -4.96
CA GLN A 30 -18.43 18.08 -5.46
C GLN A 30 -19.85 17.48 -5.39
N GLN A 31 -19.96 16.17 -5.61
CA GLN A 31 -21.22 15.43 -5.74
C GLN A 31 -21.08 14.00 -5.18
N PRO A 32 -20.73 13.83 -3.89
CA PRO A 32 -20.49 12.53 -3.28
C PRO A 32 -21.69 11.58 -3.38
N GLU A 33 -22.91 12.12 -3.48
CA GLU A 33 -24.15 11.37 -3.65
C GLU A 33 -24.18 10.54 -4.95
N LEU A 34 -23.39 10.91 -5.97
CA LEU A 34 -23.29 10.15 -7.20
C LEU A 34 -22.51 8.84 -7.05
N LEU A 35 -21.64 8.72 -6.04
CA LEU A 35 -20.94 7.48 -5.74
C LEU A 35 -21.88 6.51 -5.03
N LEU A 36 -21.71 5.20 -5.28
CA LEU A 36 -22.35 4.17 -4.46
C LEU A 36 -21.90 4.30 -3.00
N ASP A 37 -22.77 3.97 -2.05
CA ASP A 37 -22.52 4.13 -0.60
C ASP A 37 -21.19 3.55 -0.14
N LYS A 38 -20.85 2.34 -0.62
CA LYS A 38 -19.59 1.66 -0.31
C LYS A 38 -18.33 2.43 -0.76
N TYR A 39 -18.46 3.38 -1.69
CA TYR A 39 -17.36 4.17 -2.24
C TYR A 39 -17.33 5.62 -1.75
N ARG A 40 -18.38 6.11 -1.07
CA ARG A 40 -18.46 7.49 -0.57
C ARG A 40 -17.41 7.80 0.50
N ASN A 41 -17.17 6.84 1.40
CA ASN A 41 -16.26 6.98 2.54
C ASN A 41 -14.81 6.56 2.24
N VAL A 42 -14.53 6.08 1.02
CA VAL A 42 -13.18 5.70 0.62
C VAL A 42 -12.36 6.97 0.41
N SER A 43 -11.20 7.11 1.05
CA SER A 43 -10.32 8.26 0.81
C SER A 43 -9.66 8.16 -0.58
N TRP A 44 -10.33 8.64 -1.63
CA TRP A 44 -9.81 8.57 -3.00
C TRP A 44 -8.59 9.44 -3.25
N ARG A 45 -8.30 10.40 -2.36
CA ARG A 45 -7.03 11.16 -2.38
C ARG A 45 -5.82 10.34 -1.91
N ASP A 46 -6.03 9.21 -1.23
CA ASP A 46 -4.97 8.32 -0.81
C ASP A 46 -4.32 7.61 -2.02
N ASN A 47 -2.99 7.59 -2.06
CA ASN A 47 -2.23 7.02 -3.18
C ASN A 47 -2.46 5.50 -3.33
N ASN A 48 -2.73 4.77 -2.25
CA ASN A 48 -2.98 3.33 -2.32
C ASN A 48 -4.34 3.06 -2.97
N ASN A 49 -5.37 3.82 -2.61
CA ASN A 49 -6.69 3.69 -3.23
C ASN A 49 -6.67 4.06 -4.72
N GLN A 50 -5.95 5.13 -5.09
CA GLN A 50 -5.74 5.47 -6.50
C GLN A 50 -4.99 4.38 -7.25
N SER A 51 -3.91 3.83 -6.66
CA SER A 51 -3.13 2.76 -7.29
C SER A 51 -3.96 1.50 -7.51
N ARG A 52 -4.76 1.08 -6.51
CA ARG A 52 -5.69 -0.05 -6.63
C ARG A 52 -6.74 0.16 -7.71
N LEU A 53 -7.31 1.37 -7.79
CA LEU A 53 -8.29 1.71 -8.82
C LEU A 53 -7.66 1.66 -10.21
N LYS A 54 -6.45 2.22 -10.37
CA LYS A 54 -5.70 2.20 -11.63
C LYS A 54 -5.39 0.78 -12.08
N VAL A 55 -4.87 -0.06 -11.19
CA VAL A 55 -4.54 -1.47 -11.52
C VAL A 55 -5.79 -2.20 -12.01
N LYS A 56 -6.90 -2.12 -11.26
CA LYS A 56 -8.18 -2.76 -11.66
C LYS A 56 -8.71 -2.23 -12.99
N LEU A 57 -8.63 -0.92 -13.22
CA LEU A 57 -9.05 -0.34 -14.50
C LEU A 57 -8.17 -0.85 -15.64
N ILE A 58 -6.84 -0.84 -15.45
CA ILE A 58 -5.86 -1.27 -16.45
C ILE A 58 -6.08 -2.74 -16.82
N GLU A 59 -6.33 -3.61 -15.85
CA GLU A 59 -6.67 -5.03 -16.08
C GLU A 59 -7.89 -5.18 -16.99
N VAL A 60 -8.92 -4.35 -16.81
CA VAL A 60 -10.15 -4.38 -17.61
C VAL A 60 -9.91 -3.86 -19.02
N ILE A 61 -9.12 -2.80 -19.19
CA ILE A 61 -8.96 -2.14 -20.50
C ILE A 61 -7.78 -2.63 -21.34
N ALA A 62 -6.79 -3.30 -20.75
CA ALA A 62 -5.56 -3.71 -21.42
C ALA A 62 -5.78 -4.72 -22.57
N ASN A 63 -6.88 -5.48 -22.53
CA ASN A 63 -7.19 -6.52 -23.51
C ASN A 63 -8.25 -6.10 -24.54
N THR A 64 -8.54 -4.79 -24.66
CA THR A 64 -9.56 -4.28 -25.58
C THR A 64 -9.05 -4.24 -27.02
N GLN A 65 -9.92 -4.60 -27.97
CA GLN A 65 -9.53 -4.82 -29.37
C GLN A 65 -9.37 -3.51 -30.16
N ASN A 66 -10.13 -2.48 -29.81
CA ASN A 66 -10.13 -1.18 -30.48
C ASN A 66 -10.41 -0.05 -29.47
N TRP A 67 -10.22 1.19 -29.91
CA TRP A 67 -10.29 2.36 -29.06
C TRP A 67 -11.69 2.60 -28.48
N GLU A 68 -12.72 2.37 -29.29
CA GLU A 68 -14.11 2.51 -28.83
C GLU A 68 -14.46 1.45 -27.76
N SER A 69 -13.96 0.23 -27.91
CA SER A 69 -14.09 -0.82 -26.89
C SER A 69 -13.37 -0.44 -25.60
N LEU A 70 -12.22 0.23 -25.69
CA LEU A 70 -11.52 0.74 -24.52
C LEU A 70 -12.37 1.79 -23.80
N ILE A 71 -12.89 2.78 -24.52
CA ILE A 71 -13.72 3.85 -23.95
C ILE A 71 -14.96 3.27 -23.27
N ASN A 72 -15.65 2.32 -23.93
CA ASN A 72 -16.82 1.65 -23.37
C ASN A 72 -16.48 0.89 -22.09
N GLN A 73 -15.33 0.22 -22.02
CA GLN A 73 -14.89 -0.48 -20.81
C GLN A 73 -14.55 0.49 -19.67
N VAL A 74 -13.93 1.63 -19.98
CA VAL A 74 -13.71 2.69 -18.97
C VAL A 74 -15.06 3.21 -18.45
N GLU A 75 -16.03 3.41 -19.33
CA GLU A 75 -17.35 3.89 -18.94
C GLU A 75 -18.08 2.90 -18.03
N VAL A 76 -18.16 1.62 -18.44
CA VAL A 76 -18.75 0.54 -17.62
C VAL A 76 -18.05 0.45 -16.26
N PHE A 77 -16.72 0.55 -16.25
CA PHE A 77 -15.96 0.53 -15.00
C PHE A 77 -16.35 1.68 -14.06
N ILE A 78 -16.52 2.90 -14.59
CA ILE A 78 -16.91 4.05 -13.78
C ILE A 78 -18.38 3.96 -13.35
N GLN A 79 -19.27 3.47 -14.22
CA GLN A 79 -20.68 3.24 -13.88
C GLN A 79 -20.82 2.29 -12.69
N ASN A 80 -19.94 1.30 -12.56
CA ASN A 80 -19.90 0.40 -11.39
C ASN A 80 -19.51 1.09 -10.08
N LEU A 81 -19.00 2.32 -10.13
CA LEU A 81 -18.67 3.13 -8.94
C LEU A 81 -19.81 4.08 -8.56
N LEU A 82 -20.75 4.32 -9.47
CA LEU A 82 -21.77 5.35 -9.35
C LEU A 82 -23.17 4.75 -9.16
N ILE A 83 -24.09 5.55 -8.65
CA ILE A 83 -25.52 5.18 -8.61
C ILE A 83 -26.08 5.10 -10.05
N PRO A 84 -27.11 4.26 -10.29
CA PRO A 84 -27.79 4.23 -11.59
C PRO A 84 -28.27 5.62 -12.02
N ASN A 85 -28.24 5.92 -13.32
CA ASN A 85 -28.65 7.20 -13.95
C ASN A 85 -27.73 8.42 -13.72
N SER A 86 -26.53 8.23 -13.18
CA SER A 86 -25.49 9.27 -13.01
C SER A 86 -24.59 9.49 -14.24
N THR A 87 -24.89 8.83 -15.35
CA THR A 87 -24.02 8.69 -16.54
C THR A 87 -23.82 9.98 -17.34
N ASN A 88 -24.73 10.95 -17.24
CA ASN A 88 -24.69 12.21 -17.98
C ASN A 88 -24.19 13.40 -17.15
N THR A 89 -23.28 13.17 -16.21
CA THR A 89 -22.72 14.27 -15.42
C THR A 89 -21.61 15.00 -16.19
N PRO A 90 -21.48 16.34 -16.05
CA PRO A 90 -20.45 17.10 -16.76
C PRO A 90 -19.01 16.60 -16.54
N VAL A 91 -18.78 15.94 -15.40
CA VAL A 91 -17.48 15.36 -15.03
C VAL A 91 -17.15 14.15 -15.90
N LEU A 92 -18.13 13.28 -16.14
CA LEU A 92 -17.95 12.09 -16.99
C LEU A 92 -17.81 12.47 -18.46
N ILE A 93 -18.59 13.46 -18.92
CA ILE A 93 -18.46 14.00 -20.29
C ILE A 93 -17.04 14.54 -20.51
N LYS A 94 -16.54 15.39 -19.60
CA LYS A 94 -15.16 15.92 -19.67
C LYS A 94 -14.10 14.82 -19.59
N LEU A 95 -14.35 13.77 -18.81
CA LEU A 95 -13.43 12.64 -18.74
C LEU A 95 -13.40 11.86 -20.06
N GLN A 96 -14.56 11.57 -20.66
CA GLN A 96 -14.65 10.91 -21.95
C GLN A 96 -13.95 11.73 -23.05
N GLU A 97 -14.14 13.05 -23.07
CA GLU A 97 -13.43 13.95 -23.98
C GLU A 97 -11.91 13.85 -23.77
N LYS A 98 -11.43 13.96 -22.52
CA LYS A 98 -10.00 13.83 -22.21
C LYS A 98 -9.40 12.50 -22.64
N ILE A 99 -10.14 11.41 -22.47
CA ILE A 99 -9.70 10.09 -22.91
C ILE A 99 -9.68 10.05 -24.44
N ARG A 100 -10.74 10.47 -25.14
CA ARG A 100 -10.79 10.50 -26.61
C ARG A 100 -9.63 11.28 -27.25
N HIS A 101 -9.19 12.37 -26.63
CA HIS A 101 -8.02 13.13 -27.11
C HIS A 101 -6.68 12.38 -26.99
N LEU A 102 -6.63 11.26 -26.24
CA LEU A 102 -5.45 10.39 -26.15
C LEU A 102 -5.41 9.32 -27.24
N GLU A 103 -6.37 9.31 -28.18
CA GLU A 103 -6.42 8.32 -29.25
C GLU A 103 -5.08 8.29 -30.00
N PRO A 104 -4.40 7.13 -30.04
CA PRO A 104 -3.19 6.99 -30.83
C PRO A 104 -3.56 7.22 -32.29
N LYS A 105 -3.08 8.31 -32.89
CA LYS A 105 -3.10 8.47 -34.34
C LYS A 105 -2.28 7.32 -34.90
N ILE A 106 -2.95 6.34 -35.50
CA ILE A 106 -2.28 5.27 -36.24
C ILE A 106 -1.44 5.98 -37.32
N LEU A 107 -0.12 5.98 -37.14
CA LEU A 107 0.82 6.34 -38.18
C LEU A 107 0.85 5.13 -39.09
N ASP A 108 0.10 5.19 -40.20
CA ASP A 108 0.16 4.20 -41.27
C ASP A 108 1.60 4.14 -41.80
N SER A 109 2.38 3.17 -41.32
CA SER A 109 3.62 2.75 -41.97
C SER A 109 3.31 1.68 -43.01
N GLU A 110 2.51 2.00 -44.02
CA GLU A 110 2.39 1.20 -45.24
C GLU A 110 2.35 2.13 -46.46
N ALA A 111 3.46 2.84 -46.68
CA ALA A 111 3.79 3.40 -47.98
C ALA A 111 4.87 2.53 -48.64
N ALA A 112 4.51 1.30 -49.01
CA ALA A 112 5.15 0.55 -50.10
C ALA A 112 4.33 -0.69 -50.49
N ASN A 113 3.90 -0.69 -51.75
CA ASN A 113 3.50 -1.81 -52.59
C ASN A 113 2.02 -2.23 -52.65
N ASN A 114 1.45 -1.83 -53.81
CA ASN A 114 0.56 -2.56 -54.71
C ASN A 114 -0.93 -2.21 -54.72
N LYS A 115 -1.24 -1.33 -55.68
CA LYS A 115 -2.39 -1.41 -56.59
C LYS A 115 -2.82 -2.87 -56.84
N GLN A 116 -4.10 -3.16 -56.64
CA GLN A 116 -5.04 -3.36 -57.76
C GLN A 116 -6.50 -3.48 -57.29
N ASP A 117 -7.36 -3.04 -58.20
CA ASP A 117 -8.82 -2.96 -58.18
C ASP A 117 -9.59 -4.17 -57.62
N SER A 118 -10.72 -3.92 -56.95
CA SER A 118 -12.04 -3.97 -57.61
C SER A 118 -13.21 -3.78 -56.63
N LYS A 119 -14.25 -3.11 -57.17
CA LYS A 119 -15.57 -2.80 -56.60
C LYS A 119 -16.35 -4.06 -56.17
N SER A 120 -17.19 -3.95 -55.12
CA SER A 120 -18.66 -3.76 -55.25
C SER A 120 -19.48 -4.33 -54.06
N THR A 121 -20.55 -3.58 -53.73
CA THR A 121 -21.89 -4.01 -53.20
C THR A 121 -21.98 -4.63 -51.79
N LYS A 122 -22.61 -3.97 -50.80
CA LYS A 122 -24.06 -3.68 -50.52
C LYS A 122 -24.83 -4.82 -49.81
N THR A 123 -25.24 -4.52 -48.58
CA THR A 123 -26.58 -4.69 -47.92
C THR A 123 -27.24 -6.05 -47.66
N ASN A 124 -27.90 -6.04 -46.49
CA ASN A 124 -29.04 -6.80 -45.94
C ASN A 124 -28.74 -8.09 -45.17
N LEU A 125 -29.04 -8.21 -43.86
CA LEU A 125 -30.30 -8.12 -43.08
C LEU A 125 -31.22 -9.34 -43.22
N GLU A 126 -31.65 -9.81 -42.04
CA GLU A 126 -32.79 -10.69 -41.71
C GLU A 126 -32.62 -12.18 -42.04
N ALA A 127 -33.12 -13.14 -41.26
CA ALA A 127 -33.82 -13.25 -39.97
C ALA A 127 -33.38 -14.62 -39.41
N SER A 128 -33.64 -15.09 -38.19
CA SER A 128 -34.92 -15.47 -37.57
C SER A 128 -34.51 -16.29 -36.32
N GLU A 129 -34.93 -15.97 -35.10
CA GLU A 129 -36.20 -16.31 -34.45
C GLU A 129 -36.36 -17.77 -33.96
N SER A 130 -37.12 -17.89 -32.86
CA SER A 130 -37.56 -19.06 -32.07
C SER A 130 -36.54 -19.62 -31.07
N GLN A 131 -36.62 -19.35 -29.76
CA GLN A 131 -37.67 -19.62 -28.74
C GLN A 131 -37.94 -21.10 -28.46
N GLN A 132 -37.85 -21.43 -27.17
CA GLN A 132 -38.74 -22.24 -26.31
C GLN A 132 -37.88 -23.06 -25.31
N ASP A 133 -37.94 -22.72 -24.01
CA ASP A 133 -38.95 -23.18 -23.03
C ASP A 133 -38.71 -24.67 -22.66
N VAL A 134 -38.76 -25.17 -21.42
CA VAL A 134 -39.32 -24.70 -20.15
C VAL A 134 -38.98 -25.75 -19.08
N ASN A 135 -38.83 -25.31 -17.82
CA ASN A 135 -39.02 -26.02 -16.53
C ASN A 135 -38.19 -27.27 -16.17
N SER A 136 -38.03 -27.66 -14.91
CA SER A 136 -38.03 -27.09 -13.54
C SER A 136 -38.00 -28.33 -12.61
N ILE A 137 -37.75 -28.10 -11.31
CA ILE A 137 -38.07 -28.96 -10.16
C ILE A 137 -36.98 -29.95 -9.69
N GLU A 138 -36.13 -29.47 -8.77
CA GLU A 138 -36.15 -29.77 -7.32
C GLU A 138 -36.31 -31.23 -6.83
N SER A 139 -35.35 -31.73 -6.04
CA SER A 139 -35.61 -32.36 -4.72
C SER A 139 -34.33 -32.73 -3.96
N THR A 140 -34.40 -32.47 -2.66
CA THR A 140 -33.47 -32.66 -1.54
C THR A 140 -33.42 -34.09 -0.99
N GLN A 141 -32.31 -34.48 -0.34
CA GLN A 141 -32.17 -35.25 0.94
C GLN A 141 -30.77 -35.92 0.98
N GLU A 142 -29.87 -35.54 1.90
CA GLU A 142 -29.68 -36.09 3.26
C GLU A 142 -29.43 -37.60 3.32
N GLU A 143 -28.19 -38.03 3.62
CA GLU A 143 -27.92 -38.97 4.72
C GLU A 143 -26.43 -39.06 5.09
N SER A 144 -26.19 -39.00 6.40
CA SER A 144 -24.97 -39.32 7.14
C SER A 144 -24.74 -40.83 7.27
N LEU A 145 -23.49 -41.31 7.38
CA LEU A 145 -22.98 -42.02 8.57
C LEU A 145 -21.50 -42.44 8.46
N SER A 146 -20.88 -42.38 9.63
CA SER A 146 -19.56 -42.84 10.11
C SER A 146 -19.23 -44.33 9.98
N THR A 147 -17.93 -44.69 10.02
CA THR A 147 -17.21 -45.54 11.04
C THR A 147 -15.91 -46.14 10.43
N LYS A 148 -14.71 -45.82 10.96
CA LYS A 148 -13.89 -46.47 12.03
C LYS A 148 -12.86 -47.52 11.56
N THR A 149 -11.59 -47.20 11.89
CA THR A 149 -10.48 -48.04 12.42
C THR A 149 -9.97 -49.29 11.69
N ASN A 150 -8.64 -49.35 11.48
CA ASN A 150 -7.77 -50.31 12.17
C ASN A 150 -6.27 -49.93 12.12
N LEU A 151 -5.61 -50.16 13.27
CA LEU A 151 -4.15 -50.26 13.45
C LEU A 151 -3.64 -51.59 12.86
N GLU A 152 -2.37 -51.63 12.43
CA GLU A 152 -1.32 -52.46 13.08
C GLU A 152 0.06 -52.27 12.44
N ALA A 153 1.07 -52.52 13.28
CA ALA A 153 2.48 -52.28 13.09
C ALA A 153 3.20 -53.44 12.38
N SER A 154 4.38 -53.17 11.81
CA SER A 154 5.44 -54.18 11.74
C SER A 154 6.82 -53.53 11.78
N GLU A 155 7.60 -53.95 12.78
CA GLU A 155 9.03 -53.74 12.94
C GLU A 155 9.83 -54.45 11.84
N ASN A 156 10.98 -53.88 11.44
CA ASN A 156 12.25 -54.59 11.33
C ASN A 156 13.39 -53.65 10.91
N LYS A 157 14.41 -53.53 11.77
CA LYS A 157 15.79 -53.12 11.44
C LYS A 157 16.59 -54.35 10.97
N PRO A 158 17.68 -54.15 10.21
CA PRO A 158 18.99 -54.39 10.81
C PRO A 158 20.05 -53.32 10.48
N ASN A 159 20.98 -53.16 11.44
CA ASN A 159 22.20 -52.35 11.44
C ASN A 159 23.22 -52.75 10.37
N THR A 160 24.07 -51.80 9.94
CA THR A 160 25.54 -51.93 10.02
C THR A 160 26.25 -50.56 9.93
N ASN A 161 26.98 -50.25 11.01
CA ASN A 161 28.33 -49.69 11.15
C ASN A 161 28.69 -48.25 10.71
N ASP A 162 28.98 -47.46 11.77
CA ASP A 162 30.25 -46.77 12.05
C ASP A 162 30.98 -46.11 10.87
N TYR A 163 30.94 -44.77 10.84
CA TYR A 163 32.13 -43.91 10.87
C TYR A 163 31.72 -42.47 11.26
N ASN A 164 32.45 -41.90 12.23
CA ASN A 164 32.58 -40.47 12.57
C ASN A 164 31.67 -39.84 13.64
N ASN A 165 31.76 -40.40 14.86
CA ASN A 165 31.69 -39.64 16.11
C ASN A 165 32.85 -38.63 16.18
N LYS A 166 32.59 -37.37 15.84
CA LYS A 166 33.34 -36.16 16.26
C LYS A 166 32.67 -34.83 15.88
N ALA A 167 31.50 -34.86 15.21
CA ALA A 167 30.72 -33.66 14.88
C ALA A 167 29.50 -33.44 15.81
N GLU A 168 29.12 -34.41 16.64
CA GLU A 168 27.87 -34.35 17.42
C GLU A 168 28.02 -33.68 18.80
N GLU A 169 29.24 -33.44 19.27
CA GLU A 169 29.48 -32.82 20.59
C GLU A 169 29.56 -31.28 20.55
N GLN A 170 29.39 -30.66 19.37
CA GLN A 170 29.30 -29.20 19.21
C GLN A 170 27.94 -28.70 18.69
N ILE A 171 26.99 -29.61 18.43
CA ILE A 171 25.62 -29.26 18.02
C ILE A 171 24.67 -29.18 19.24
N SER A 172 24.97 -29.86 20.34
CA SER A 172 24.05 -29.96 21.50
C SER A 172 24.07 -28.79 22.50
N ILE A 173 24.88 -27.74 22.29
CA ILE A 173 24.94 -26.58 23.21
C ILE A 173 24.11 -25.38 22.71
N LYS A 174 23.76 -25.31 21.42
CA LYS A 174 22.92 -24.21 20.88
C LYS A 174 21.42 -24.45 21.06
N ASP A 175 21.01 -25.69 21.34
CA ASP A 175 19.59 -26.05 21.34
C ASP A 175 18.82 -25.66 22.60
N ASN A 176 19.46 -25.11 23.63
CA ASN A 176 18.75 -24.69 24.85
C ASN A 176 18.78 -23.18 25.10
N GLN A 177 19.10 -22.39 24.07
CA GLN A 177 19.12 -20.95 24.20
C GLN A 177 17.69 -20.39 24.28
N ALA A 178 17.43 -19.54 25.29
CA ALA A 178 16.20 -18.79 25.40
C ALA A 178 16.03 -17.86 24.19
N ILE A 179 14.79 -17.71 23.71
CA ILE A 179 14.48 -16.91 22.52
C ILE A 179 13.41 -15.87 22.81
N THR A 180 13.35 -14.86 21.95
CA THR A 180 12.29 -13.86 21.93
C THR A 180 11.31 -14.14 20.80
N ALA A 181 10.02 -14.02 21.10
CA ALA A 181 8.96 -13.98 20.10
C ALA A 181 8.46 -12.55 19.89
N LEU A 182 8.17 -12.18 18.64
CA LEU A 182 7.59 -10.91 18.25
C LEU A 182 6.21 -11.17 17.65
N LEU A 183 5.18 -10.66 18.31
CA LEU A 183 3.80 -10.68 17.85
C LEU A 183 3.44 -9.29 17.34
N LEU A 184 3.09 -9.19 16.06
CA LEU A 184 2.83 -7.93 15.38
C LEU A 184 1.37 -7.82 14.92
N ASP A 185 0.69 -6.82 15.44
CA ASP A 185 -0.51 -6.27 14.82
C ASP A 185 -0.09 -5.36 13.66
N ALA A 186 -0.05 -5.94 12.45
CA ALA A 186 0.50 -5.26 11.28
C ALA A 186 -0.46 -4.20 10.70
N GLU A 187 -1.74 -4.24 11.07
CA GLU A 187 -2.71 -3.20 10.68
C GLU A 187 -2.49 -1.92 11.48
N ASN A 188 -2.05 -2.04 12.73
CA ASN A 188 -1.90 -0.91 13.65
C ASN A 188 -0.47 -0.35 13.68
N ILE A 189 0.55 -1.21 13.66
CA ILE A 189 1.96 -0.78 13.78
C ILE A 189 2.77 -1.12 12.51
N PRO A 190 3.19 -0.12 11.73
CA PRO A 190 4.09 -0.33 10.60
C PRO A 190 5.54 -0.49 11.08
N LEU A 191 5.94 -1.72 11.45
CA LEU A 191 7.34 -2.03 11.77
C LEU A 191 8.22 -2.00 10.53
N THR A 192 9.20 -1.08 10.51
CA THR A 192 10.26 -1.01 9.48
C THR A 192 11.48 -1.86 9.89
N PRO A 193 12.37 -2.20 8.94
CA PRO A 193 13.62 -2.93 9.25
C PRO A 193 14.49 -2.23 10.30
N GLU A 194 14.56 -0.89 10.29
CA GLU A 194 15.31 -0.12 11.29
C GLU A 194 14.70 -0.27 12.67
N THR A 195 13.37 -0.28 12.74
CA THR A 195 12.63 -0.45 13.99
C THR A 195 12.84 -1.86 14.54
N GLU A 196 12.80 -2.89 13.69
CA GLU A 196 13.15 -4.26 14.10
C GLU A 196 14.59 -4.38 14.60
N GLN A 197 15.53 -3.72 13.93
CA GLN A 197 16.93 -3.73 14.37
C GLN A 197 17.08 -3.08 15.75
N PHE A 198 16.31 -2.02 16.02
CA PHE A 198 16.22 -1.42 17.34
C PHE A 198 15.64 -2.40 18.37
N LEU A 199 14.52 -3.06 18.07
CA LEU A 199 13.92 -4.08 18.94
C LEU A 199 14.88 -5.24 19.23
N THR A 200 15.63 -5.68 18.21
CA THR A 200 16.64 -6.74 18.33
C THR A 200 17.77 -6.34 19.27
N LYS A 201 18.19 -5.07 19.26
CA LYS A 201 19.20 -4.54 20.20
C LYS A 201 18.66 -4.33 21.61
N PHE A 202 17.35 -4.14 21.74
CA PHE A 202 16.68 -3.93 23.01
C PHE A 202 16.49 -5.25 23.78
N CYS A 203 16.12 -6.34 23.09
CA CYS A 203 15.87 -7.63 23.74
C CYS A 203 17.15 -8.27 24.28
N THR A 204 17.01 -9.02 25.38
CA THR A 204 18.11 -9.80 25.96
C THR A 204 18.38 -11.05 25.12
N ASN A 205 17.31 -11.69 24.65
CA ASN A 205 17.35 -12.91 23.85
C ASN A 205 17.12 -12.59 22.36
N PRO A 206 17.71 -13.38 21.45
CA PRO A 206 17.53 -13.18 20.02
C PRO A 206 16.05 -13.35 19.62
N ILE A 207 15.54 -12.43 18.80
CA ILE A 207 14.24 -12.58 18.15
C ILE A 207 14.36 -13.66 17.08
N GLN A 208 13.73 -14.81 17.32
CA GLN A 208 13.73 -15.94 16.38
C GLN A 208 12.33 -16.25 15.84
N ILE A 209 11.29 -15.91 16.59
CA ILE A 209 9.90 -16.11 16.17
C ILE A 209 9.32 -14.74 15.85
N LYS A 210 8.82 -14.55 14.63
CA LYS A 210 8.17 -13.32 14.19
C LYS A 210 6.83 -13.71 13.56
N ILE A 211 5.75 -13.20 14.12
CA ILE A 211 4.40 -13.54 13.68
C ILE A 211 3.64 -12.24 13.48
N ALA A 212 3.06 -12.06 12.30
CA ALA A 212 2.25 -10.89 11.99
C ALA A 212 0.79 -11.30 11.76
N PHE A 213 -0.11 -10.50 12.30
CA PHE A 213 -1.56 -10.65 12.16
C PHE A 213 -2.09 -9.48 11.36
N ALA A 214 -2.77 -9.77 10.25
CA ALA A 214 -3.49 -8.78 9.46
C ALA A 214 -4.44 -9.43 8.47
N ASN A 215 -5.38 -8.64 7.99
CA ASN A 215 -6.06 -8.93 6.76
C ASN A 215 -5.12 -8.62 5.58
N TRP A 216 -4.30 -9.61 5.22
CA TRP A 216 -3.31 -9.51 4.14
C TRP A 216 -3.92 -9.08 2.79
N GLN A 217 -5.17 -9.45 2.50
CA GLN A 217 -5.86 -8.98 1.29
C GLN A 217 -6.02 -7.45 1.24
N SER A 218 -6.11 -6.82 2.42
CA SER A 218 -6.22 -5.37 2.56
C SER A 218 -4.88 -4.65 2.66
N MET A 219 -3.77 -5.38 2.78
CA MET A 219 -2.44 -4.84 3.09
C MET A 219 -1.54 -4.61 1.85
N GLY A 220 -2.01 -4.92 0.64
CA GLY A 220 -1.22 -4.72 -0.59
C GLY A 220 0.01 -5.63 -0.60
N GLU A 221 1.16 -5.12 -1.04
CA GLU A 221 2.43 -5.87 -1.15
C GLU A 221 3.18 -6.06 0.19
N LYS A 222 2.57 -5.66 1.31
CA LYS A 222 3.21 -5.77 2.63
C LYS A 222 3.38 -7.21 3.08
N ASP A 223 2.52 -8.12 2.63
CA ASP A 223 2.66 -9.55 2.93
C ASP A 223 3.99 -10.09 2.40
N ALA A 224 4.34 -9.80 1.15
CA ALA A 224 5.64 -10.14 0.58
C ALA A 224 6.80 -9.52 1.36
N GLU A 225 6.70 -8.24 1.73
CA GLU A 225 7.73 -7.56 2.54
C GLU A 225 7.96 -8.26 3.90
N PHE A 226 6.89 -8.59 4.63
CA PHE A 226 7.00 -9.28 5.92
C PHE A 226 7.48 -10.72 5.76
N TYR A 227 7.05 -11.42 4.71
CA TYR A 227 7.50 -12.77 4.39
C TYR A 227 9.02 -12.80 4.14
N ASP A 228 9.54 -11.88 3.34
CA ASP A 228 10.98 -11.75 3.06
C ASP A 228 11.79 -11.44 4.33
N ARG A 229 11.15 -10.81 5.34
CA ARG A 229 11.72 -10.52 6.67
C ARG A 229 11.55 -11.67 7.67
N SER A 230 11.13 -12.85 7.19
CA SER A 230 10.93 -14.10 7.93
C SER A 230 9.80 -14.03 8.97
N TYR A 231 8.70 -13.35 8.63
CA TYR A 231 7.47 -13.42 9.42
C TYR A 231 6.59 -14.58 8.99
N ASP A 232 6.05 -15.29 9.98
CA ASP A 232 4.87 -16.11 9.79
C ASP A 232 3.64 -15.20 9.70
N LEU A 233 2.91 -15.31 8.60
CA LEU A 233 1.78 -14.44 8.30
C LEU A 233 0.47 -15.13 8.66
N ILE A 234 -0.20 -14.66 9.71
CA ILE A 234 -1.51 -15.15 10.12
C ILE A 234 -2.58 -14.26 9.50
N HIS A 235 -3.30 -14.83 8.52
CA HIS A 235 -4.43 -14.13 7.90
C HIS A 235 -5.62 -14.04 8.86
N VAL A 236 -6.19 -12.84 8.96
CA VAL A 236 -7.49 -12.61 9.60
C VAL A 236 -8.53 -12.12 8.60
N PRO A 237 -9.78 -12.62 8.68
CA PRO A 237 -10.87 -12.11 7.86
C PRO A 237 -11.13 -10.63 8.12
N TYR A 238 -11.76 -9.96 7.15
CA TYR A 238 -12.23 -8.60 7.33
C TYR A 238 -13.23 -8.52 8.51
N GLY A 239 -13.01 -7.56 9.40
CA GLY A 239 -13.87 -7.29 10.54
C GLY A 239 -13.12 -6.55 11.62
N LYS A 240 -13.86 -5.76 12.39
CA LYS A 240 -13.31 -5.00 13.51
C LYS A 240 -12.78 -5.97 14.58
N ASP A 241 -11.62 -5.68 15.14
CA ASP A 241 -11.01 -6.41 16.25
C ASP A 241 -10.66 -7.90 15.95
N ASN A 242 -10.73 -8.33 14.68
CA ASN A 242 -10.40 -9.71 14.28
C ASN A 242 -8.90 -10.02 14.39
N ALA A 243 -8.05 -9.05 14.05
CA ALA A 243 -6.61 -9.14 14.24
C ALA A 243 -6.27 -9.31 15.72
N ASP A 244 -6.84 -8.44 16.56
CA ASP A 244 -6.68 -8.45 18.01
C ASP A 244 -7.12 -9.79 18.61
N GLY A 245 -8.33 -10.25 18.27
CA GLY A 245 -8.88 -11.50 18.77
C GLY A 245 -8.01 -12.71 18.42
N LYS A 246 -7.51 -12.80 17.18
CA LYS A 246 -6.59 -13.88 16.79
C LYS A 246 -5.23 -13.76 17.46
N MET A 247 -4.70 -12.55 17.59
CA MET A 247 -3.42 -12.32 18.26
C MET A 247 -3.49 -12.69 19.73
N ILE A 248 -4.59 -12.37 20.43
CA ILE A 248 -4.82 -12.80 21.82
C ILE A 248 -4.94 -14.32 21.91
N ALA A 249 -5.79 -14.93 21.07
CA ALA A 249 -6.04 -16.36 21.11
C ALA A 249 -4.76 -17.17 20.85
N PHE A 250 -4.04 -16.84 19.78
CA PHE A 250 -2.77 -17.50 19.43
C PHE A 250 -1.68 -17.16 20.45
N GLY A 251 -1.49 -15.86 20.72
CA GLY A 251 -0.45 -15.35 21.60
C GLY A 251 -0.51 -15.97 23.00
N SER A 252 -1.71 -16.20 23.54
CA SER A 252 -1.91 -16.80 24.87
C SER A 252 -1.36 -18.23 25.02
N THR A 253 -1.09 -18.90 23.89
CA THR A 253 -0.60 -20.28 23.79
C THR A 253 0.81 -20.37 23.20
N ILE A 254 1.50 -19.23 23.02
CA ILE A 254 2.77 -19.19 22.31
C ILE A 254 3.89 -19.99 23.00
N ASP A 255 3.85 -20.07 24.33
CA ASP A 255 4.77 -20.86 25.15
C ASP A 255 4.56 -22.38 24.99
N GLU A 256 3.37 -22.81 24.56
CA GLU A 256 3.07 -24.22 24.29
C GLU A 256 3.65 -24.63 22.93
N TYR A 257 3.54 -23.76 21.91
CA TYR A 257 4.13 -24.00 20.58
C TYR A 257 5.64 -23.75 20.56
N TYR A 258 6.14 -22.81 21.36
CA TYR A 258 7.54 -22.43 21.41
C TYR A 258 8.06 -22.43 22.86
N PRO A 259 8.34 -23.60 23.46
CA PRO A 259 8.73 -23.73 24.87
C PRO A 259 10.00 -22.97 25.28
N LYS A 260 10.85 -22.63 24.30
CA LYS A 260 12.10 -21.87 24.50
C LYS A 260 11.88 -20.36 24.62
N VAL A 261 10.67 -19.86 24.33
CA VAL A 261 10.35 -18.44 24.45
C VAL A 261 10.42 -18.02 25.91
N LYS A 262 11.18 -16.96 26.20
CA LYS A 262 11.28 -16.33 27.53
C LYS A 262 10.97 -14.84 27.51
N GLU A 263 11.10 -14.21 26.35
CA GLU A 263 10.76 -12.82 26.11
C GLU A 263 9.72 -12.73 24.99
N ILE A 264 8.74 -11.83 25.13
CA ILE A 264 7.73 -11.58 24.11
C ILE A 264 7.60 -10.08 23.89
N LEU A 265 7.70 -9.67 22.63
CA LEU A 265 7.33 -8.35 22.15
C LEU A 265 5.89 -8.42 21.64
N VAL A 266 4.99 -7.68 22.28
CA VAL A 266 3.59 -7.52 21.84
C VAL A 266 3.49 -6.16 21.17
N CYS A 267 3.53 -6.14 19.84
CA CYS A 267 3.51 -4.93 19.03
C CYS A 267 2.08 -4.60 18.58
N SER A 268 1.36 -3.82 19.40
CA SER A 268 0.07 -3.21 19.05
C SER A 268 -0.14 -1.95 19.89
N SER A 269 -0.80 -0.95 19.33
CA SER A 269 -1.17 0.28 20.04
C SER A 269 -2.54 0.20 20.70
N ASP A 270 -3.27 -0.93 20.55
CA ASP A 270 -4.57 -1.10 21.18
C ASP A 270 -4.44 -1.49 22.66
N ASN A 271 -5.28 -0.88 23.50
CA ASN A 271 -5.36 -1.19 24.92
C ASN A 271 -5.89 -2.61 25.18
N VAL A 272 -6.62 -3.21 24.24
CA VAL A 272 -7.13 -4.59 24.37
C VAL A 272 -5.98 -5.59 24.58
N MET A 273 -4.79 -5.32 24.03
CA MET A 273 -3.60 -6.17 24.21
C MET A 273 -3.06 -6.22 25.65
N THR A 274 -3.52 -5.34 26.54
CA THR A 274 -3.13 -5.38 27.96
C THR A 274 -3.45 -6.72 28.60
N SER A 275 -4.61 -7.30 28.25
CA SER A 275 -5.05 -8.61 28.75
C SER A 275 -4.11 -9.75 28.35
N LEU A 276 -3.68 -9.78 27.09
CA LEU A 276 -2.68 -10.73 26.59
C LEU A 276 -1.34 -10.54 27.31
N CYS A 277 -0.90 -9.29 27.48
CA CYS A 277 0.34 -9.00 28.18
C CYS A 277 0.31 -9.53 29.62
N GLU A 278 -0.73 -9.23 30.37
CA GLU A 278 -0.92 -9.69 31.75
C GLU A 278 -0.93 -11.23 31.83
N HIS A 279 -1.67 -11.90 30.95
CA HIS A 279 -1.71 -13.36 30.89
C HIS A 279 -0.33 -13.99 30.65
N LEU A 280 0.43 -13.48 29.69
CA LEU A 280 1.78 -13.95 29.39
C LEU A 280 2.75 -13.71 30.56
N GLN A 281 2.58 -12.59 31.27
CA GLN A 281 3.36 -12.33 32.48
C GLN A 281 3.01 -13.29 33.62
N HIS A 282 1.73 -13.65 33.79
CA HIS A 282 1.32 -14.65 34.77
C HIS A 282 1.89 -16.04 34.47
N LYS A 283 2.13 -16.36 33.19
CA LYS A 283 2.88 -17.55 32.76
C LYS A 283 4.39 -17.45 32.99
N GLY A 284 4.89 -16.36 33.58
CA GLY A 284 6.30 -16.17 33.93
C GLY A 284 7.18 -15.65 32.80
N LEU A 285 6.60 -15.20 31.69
CA LEU A 285 7.34 -14.66 30.55
C LEU A 285 7.65 -13.17 30.77
N THR A 286 8.77 -12.72 30.22
CA THR A 286 9.11 -11.30 30.19
C THR A 286 8.40 -10.66 29.01
N VAL A 287 7.43 -9.79 29.28
CA VAL A 287 6.59 -9.18 28.24
C VAL A 287 6.95 -7.72 28.07
N PHE A 288 7.16 -7.33 26.81
CA PHE A 288 7.40 -5.97 26.38
C PHE A 288 6.26 -5.54 25.46
N GLN A 289 5.46 -4.58 25.92
CA GLN A 289 4.42 -3.99 25.10
C GLN A 289 5.04 -2.88 24.24
N VAL A 290 4.92 -3.01 22.93
CA VAL A 290 5.46 -2.05 21.96
C VAL A 290 4.29 -1.32 21.31
N THR A 291 4.18 -0.03 21.59
CA THR A 291 3.15 0.85 21.01
C THR A 291 3.81 1.86 20.08
N GLN A 292 3.07 2.36 19.08
CA GLN A 292 3.55 3.44 18.21
C GLN A 292 2.57 4.60 18.22
N HIS A 293 3.08 5.79 18.57
CA HIS A 293 2.34 7.03 18.44
C HIS A 293 3.09 7.99 17.52
N LEU A 294 2.49 8.31 16.36
CA LEU A 294 3.11 9.07 15.28
C LEU A 294 4.44 8.43 14.84
N SER A 295 5.55 9.06 15.20
CA SER A 295 6.91 8.61 14.89
C SER A 295 7.68 8.15 16.12
N ASN A 296 7.03 8.03 17.28
CA ASN A 296 7.66 7.51 18.48
C ASN A 296 7.14 6.10 18.75
N LEU A 297 8.07 5.16 18.80
CA LEU A 297 7.88 3.82 19.33
C LEU A 297 8.13 3.86 20.83
N THR A 298 7.23 3.28 21.59
CA THR A 298 7.32 3.19 23.04
C THR A 298 7.32 1.73 23.44
N ILE A 299 8.32 1.31 24.21
CA ILE A 299 8.44 -0.04 24.75
C ILE A 299 8.20 0.03 26.25
N LEU A 300 7.15 -0.62 26.73
CA LEU A 300 6.82 -0.77 28.13
C LEU A 300 7.21 -2.17 28.60
N ASN A 301 8.10 -2.25 29.59
CA ASN A 301 8.38 -3.50 30.28
C ASN A 301 7.21 -3.81 31.22
N GLY A 302 6.49 -4.90 30.98
CA GLY A 302 5.32 -5.26 31.77
C GLY A 302 5.64 -5.46 33.26
N LYS A 303 6.87 -5.91 33.60
CA LYS A 303 7.29 -6.28 34.96
C LYS A 303 7.81 -5.06 35.73
N THR A 304 8.71 -4.27 35.14
CA THR A 304 9.30 -3.10 35.81
C THR A 304 8.46 -1.84 35.65
N LYS A 305 7.52 -1.84 34.69
CA LYS A 305 6.77 -0.66 34.24
C LYS A 305 7.65 0.47 33.68
N GLU A 306 8.93 0.19 33.44
CA GLU A 306 9.84 1.13 32.79
C GLU A 306 9.50 1.27 31.32
N THR A 307 9.66 2.49 30.81
CA THR A 307 9.31 2.86 29.44
C THR A 307 10.54 3.36 28.71
N GLN A 308 10.82 2.79 27.53
CA GLN A 308 11.85 3.27 26.62
C GLN A 308 11.24 3.79 25.34
N ASN A 309 11.68 4.98 24.91
CA ASN A 309 11.17 5.64 23.71
C ASN A 309 12.21 5.65 22.59
N HIS A 310 11.77 5.38 21.37
CA HIS A 310 12.58 5.45 20.17
C HIS A 310 11.86 6.25 19.09
N THR A 311 12.49 7.31 18.58
CA THR A 311 11.93 8.08 17.46
C THR A 311 12.33 7.43 16.15
N ILE A 312 11.36 6.93 15.39
CA ILE A 312 11.51 6.44 14.03
C ILE A 312 11.70 7.66 13.12
N LEU A 313 12.89 7.80 12.55
CA LEU A 313 13.21 8.88 11.63
C LEU A 313 12.89 8.46 10.18
N PRO A 314 12.27 9.33 9.37
CA PRO A 314 12.00 9.04 7.96
C PRO A 314 13.30 9.05 7.16
N SER A 315 13.34 8.27 6.07
CA SER A 315 14.41 8.38 5.07
C SER A 315 14.50 9.79 4.49
N ILE A 316 15.66 10.13 3.90
CA ILE A 316 15.85 11.44 3.26
C ILE A 316 14.82 11.68 2.14
N GLU A 317 14.44 10.67 1.37
CA GLU A 317 13.44 10.81 0.31
C GLU A 317 12.04 11.07 0.85
N LYS A 318 11.67 10.38 1.94
CA LYS A 318 10.39 10.60 2.63
C LYS A 318 10.37 11.98 3.28
N LEU A 319 11.47 12.41 3.88
CA LEU A 319 11.65 13.77 4.40
C LEU A 319 11.44 14.82 3.31
N LEU A 320 12.05 14.65 2.13
CA LEU A 320 11.90 15.58 1.01
C LEU A 320 10.46 15.65 0.51
N SER A 321 9.79 14.50 0.40
CA SER A 321 8.36 14.44 0.07
C SER A 321 7.49 15.18 1.08
N GLN A 322 7.76 15.02 2.38
CA GLN A 322 7.05 15.72 3.45
C GLN A 322 7.30 17.24 3.42
N ILE A 323 8.54 17.66 3.13
CA ILE A 323 8.89 19.08 2.96
C ILE A 323 8.15 19.66 1.75
N LYS A 324 8.07 18.91 0.65
CA LYS A 324 7.33 19.30 -0.56
C LYS A 324 5.86 19.57 -0.26
N GLU A 325 5.19 18.68 0.48
CA GLU A 325 3.81 18.88 0.91
C GLU A 325 3.63 20.18 1.73
N ILE A 326 4.57 20.47 2.63
CA ILE A 326 4.54 21.69 3.45
C ILE A 326 4.67 22.92 2.55
N ILE A 327 5.58 22.90 1.58
CA ILE A 327 5.75 24.01 0.62
C ILE A 327 4.47 24.21 -0.18
N GLU A 328 3.93 23.17 -0.81
CA GLU A 328 2.70 23.27 -1.61
C GLU A 328 1.48 23.73 -0.79
N ALA A 329 1.39 23.34 0.49
CA ALA A 329 0.35 23.81 1.39
C ALA A 329 0.50 25.31 1.70
N GLN A 330 1.73 25.77 1.95
CA GLN A 330 2.02 27.17 2.25
C GLN A 330 1.86 28.09 1.04
N GLU A 331 2.22 27.63 -0.15
CA GLU A 331 1.99 28.35 -1.40
C GLU A 331 0.48 28.57 -1.63
N ARG A 332 -0.34 27.54 -1.41
CA ARG A 332 -1.81 27.64 -1.50
C ARG A 332 -2.41 28.60 -0.48
N GLN A 333 -1.82 28.71 0.71
CA GLN A 333 -2.34 29.55 1.78
C GLN A 333 -1.96 31.03 1.62
N THR A 334 -0.74 31.30 1.15
CA THR A 334 -0.18 32.67 1.17
C THR A 334 -0.05 33.29 -0.21
N SER A 335 -0.30 32.54 -1.28
CA SER A 335 0.01 32.91 -2.67
C SER A 335 1.48 33.31 -2.90
N ASN A 336 2.35 33.05 -1.93
CA ASN A 336 3.78 33.33 -2.01
C ASN A 336 4.52 32.02 -2.30
N GLN A 337 5.30 32.04 -3.38
CA GLN A 337 6.09 30.89 -3.83
C GLN A 337 7.38 30.71 -3.04
N TRP A 338 7.93 31.79 -2.46
CA TRP A 338 9.19 31.76 -1.71
C TRP A 338 8.93 31.65 -0.22
N ILE A 339 9.27 30.49 0.35
CA ILE A 339 9.04 30.20 1.76
C ILE A 339 10.37 30.14 2.49
N LYS A 340 10.45 30.81 3.64
CA LYS A 340 11.60 30.74 4.53
C LYS A 340 11.83 29.30 5.01
N LEU A 341 13.07 28.81 4.91
CA LEU A 341 13.41 27.47 5.38
C LEU A 341 13.19 27.31 6.89
N SER A 342 13.45 28.36 7.67
CA SER A 342 13.14 28.41 9.10
C SER A 342 11.65 28.12 9.39
N LYS A 343 10.75 28.67 8.57
CA LYS A 343 9.30 28.42 8.65
C LYS A 343 8.95 26.99 8.28
N ILE A 344 9.54 26.43 7.22
CA ILE A 344 9.35 25.02 6.83
C ILE A 344 9.78 24.09 7.98
N CYS A 345 10.97 24.32 8.56
CA CYS A 345 11.47 23.55 9.70
C CYS A 345 10.53 23.61 10.91
N LYS A 346 9.96 24.78 11.19
CA LYS A 346 8.98 24.97 12.28
C LYS A 346 7.72 24.15 12.02
N LEU A 347 7.11 24.31 10.84
CA LEU A 347 5.89 23.59 10.45
C LEU A 347 6.12 22.07 10.43
N PHE A 348 7.28 21.62 9.97
CA PHE A 348 7.65 20.21 9.99
C PHE A 348 7.73 19.68 11.43
N LYS A 349 8.40 20.41 12.33
CA LYS A 349 8.53 20.02 13.75
C LYS A 349 7.16 19.96 14.45
N GLU A 350 6.27 20.90 14.14
CA GLU A 350 4.90 20.91 14.67
C GLU A 350 4.11 19.70 14.15
N LYS A 351 4.25 19.32 12.87
CA LYS A 351 3.54 18.19 12.26
C LYS A 351 4.09 16.81 12.69
N HIS A 352 5.39 16.68 12.91
CA HIS A 352 6.06 15.36 13.10
C HIS A 352 6.71 15.17 14.48
N SER A 353 6.65 16.17 15.37
CA SER A 353 7.22 16.12 16.73
C SER A 353 8.76 16.00 16.81
N PHE A 354 9.47 15.98 15.68
CA PHE A 354 10.94 16.06 15.62
C PHE A 354 11.38 17.07 14.56
N GLY A 355 12.58 17.63 14.73
CA GLY A 355 13.12 18.62 13.80
C GLY A 355 13.79 17.98 12.58
N VAL A 356 13.73 18.66 11.44
CA VAL A 356 14.38 18.24 10.18
C VAL A 356 15.88 17.95 10.39
N ASN A 357 16.57 18.79 11.16
CA ASN A 357 17.99 18.61 11.45
C ASN A 357 18.30 17.26 12.12
N LYS A 358 17.40 16.72 12.95
CA LYS A 358 17.57 15.41 13.60
C LYS A 358 17.63 14.30 12.56
N VAL A 359 16.79 14.38 11.53
CA VAL A 359 16.78 13.45 10.39
C VAL A 359 18.04 13.58 9.57
N VAL A 360 18.41 14.82 9.22
CA VAL A 360 19.60 15.08 8.40
C VAL A 360 20.87 14.62 9.11
N SER A 361 21.04 14.94 10.40
CA SER A 361 22.22 14.50 11.16
C SER A 361 22.31 12.98 11.29
N HIS A 362 21.18 12.28 11.32
CA HIS A 362 21.13 10.83 11.44
C HIS A 362 21.54 10.13 10.13
N HIS A 363 20.96 10.54 9.00
CA HIS A 363 21.22 9.90 7.71
C HIS A 363 22.45 10.48 6.98
N LEU A 364 22.82 11.73 7.26
CA LEU A 364 23.91 12.45 6.60
C LEU A 364 24.77 13.18 7.64
N PRO A 365 25.61 12.46 8.41
CA PRO A 365 26.48 13.04 9.43
C PRO A 365 27.35 14.17 8.86
N GLY A 366 27.44 15.29 9.57
CA GLY A 366 28.23 16.47 9.15
C GLY A 366 27.59 17.32 8.05
N LYS A 367 26.44 16.93 7.49
CA LYS A 367 25.69 17.76 6.54
C LYS A 367 24.64 18.61 7.24
N ASN A 368 24.36 19.77 6.65
CA ASN A 368 23.26 20.63 7.08
C ASN A 368 22.03 20.43 6.18
N ILE A 369 20.92 21.04 6.57
CA ILE A 369 19.66 20.99 5.81
C ILE A 369 19.78 21.59 4.39
N LYS A 370 20.70 22.50 4.10
CA LYS A 370 20.86 23.00 2.73
C LYS A 370 21.33 21.88 1.80
N ASN A 371 22.22 21.03 2.32
CA ASN A 371 22.87 19.98 1.55
C ASN A 371 21.90 18.90 1.06
N ILE A 372 20.71 18.74 1.66
CA ILE A 372 19.71 17.78 1.17
C ILE A 372 19.00 18.25 -0.10
N PHE A 373 19.04 19.55 -0.40
CA PHE A 373 18.39 20.13 -1.57
C PHE A 373 19.33 20.34 -2.77
N VAL A 374 20.65 20.42 -2.55
CA VAL A 374 21.66 20.75 -3.58
C VAL A 374 21.61 19.82 -4.79
N HIS A 375 21.22 18.57 -4.61
CA HIS A 375 21.15 17.56 -5.67
C HIS A 375 19.72 17.19 -6.07
N LYS A 376 18.74 18.04 -5.75
CA LYS A 376 17.32 17.79 -6.02
C LYS A 376 16.77 18.86 -6.95
N PRO A 377 16.64 18.58 -8.26
CA PRO A 377 16.29 19.59 -9.27
C PRO A 377 14.90 20.21 -9.04
N GLU A 378 14.03 19.53 -8.29
CA GLU A 378 12.70 20.01 -7.93
C GLU A 378 12.71 21.11 -6.86
N PHE A 379 13.82 21.31 -6.13
CA PHE A 379 13.94 22.37 -5.12
C PHE A 379 14.84 23.49 -5.61
N VAL A 380 14.35 24.72 -5.52
CA VAL A 380 15.14 25.92 -5.81
C VAL A 380 15.43 26.62 -4.49
N ILE A 381 16.72 26.85 -4.24
CA ILE A 381 17.21 27.53 -3.04
C ILE A 381 17.67 28.92 -3.43
N HIS A 382 17.19 29.93 -2.72
CA HIS A 382 17.68 31.30 -2.83
C HIS A 382 18.17 31.80 -1.48
N GLN A 383 19.39 32.33 -1.44
CA GLN A 383 19.94 32.99 -0.27
C GLN A 383 20.46 34.37 -0.70
N ILE A 384 19.99 35.40 -0.01
CA ILE A 384 20.46 36.77 -0.22
C ILE A 384 21.85 36.89 0.43
N PRO A 385 22.90 37.36 -0.27
CA PRO A 385 24.26 37.40 0.26
C PRO A 385 24.40 38.10 1.62
N GLU A 386 23.61 39.16 1.87
CA GLU A 386 23.65 39.91 3.13
C GLU A 386 22.74 39.33 4.23
N GLN A 387 22.01 38.23 3.99
CA GLN A 387 21.11 37.63 4.97
C GLN A 387 21.41 36.13 5.21
N PRO A 388 21.36 35.67 6.47
CA PRO A 388 21.51 34.24 6.77
C PRO A 388 20.27 33.42 6.38
N GLU A 389 19.14 34.09 6.12
CA GLU A 389 17.87 33.46 5.79
C GLU A 389 17.90 32.82 4.40
N ILE A 390 17.29 31.64 4.31
CA ILE A 390 17.24 30.85 3.08
C ILE A 390 15.78 30.72 2.68
N TYR A 391 15.51 30.97 1.42
CA TYR A 391 14.21 30.81 0.82
C TYR A 391 14.23 29.58 -0.08
N ILE A 392 13.15 28.82 -0.03
CA ILE A 392 12.97 27.61 -0.83
C ILE A 392 11.64 27.71 -1.56
N THR A 393 11.64 27.26 -2.80
CA THR A 393 10.45 27.04 -3.62
C THR A 393 10.58 25.75 -4.41
N LEU A 394 9.49 25.28 -5.00
CA LEU A 394 9.48 24.12 -5.88
C LEU A 394 9.57 24.57 -7.33
N PHE A 395 10.45 23.94 -8.10
CA PHE A 395 10.51 24.16 -9.53
C PHE A 395 9.24 23.58 -10.18
N LYS A 396 8.41 24.47 -10.74
CA LYS A 396 7.20 24.09 -11.47
C LYS A 396 7.41 24.41 -12.96
N MET A 397 7.28 23.39 -13.80
CA MET A 397 7.08 23.62 -15.24
C MET A 397 5.76 24.39 -15.41
N PRO A 398 5.70 25.44 -16.26
CA PRO A 398 4.44 26.10 -16.55
C PRO A 398 3.43 25.08 -17.05
N THR A 399 2.34 24.91 -16.30
CA THR A 399 1.19 24.14 -16.76
C THR A 399 0.39 25.01 -17.73
N GLN A 400 -0.27 24.44 -18.75
CA GLN A 400 -1.09 25.22 -19.71
C GLN A 400 -2.13 26.11 -19.00
N GLU A 401 -2.63 25.72 -17.83
CA GLU A 401 -3.53 26.52 -16.99
C GLU A 401 -2.89 27.84 -16.47
N ASP A 402 -1.57 27.90 -16.31
CA ASP A 402 -0.85 29.11 -15.89
C ASP A 402 -0.59 30.06 -17.07
N ALA A 403 -0.62 29.56 -18.31
CA ALA A 403 -0.52 30.36 -19.52
C ALA A 403 -1.87 31.04 -19.84
N GLU A 404 -2.97 30.30 -19.73
CA GLU A 404 -4.33 30.82 -19.97
C GLU A 404 -4.74 31.90 -18.93
N LYS A 405 -4.31 31.76 -17.67
CA LYS A 405 -4.54 32.80 -16.64
C LYS A 405 -3.74 34.07 -16.88
N LYS A 406 -2.57 34.00 -17.51
CA LYS A 406 -1.79 35.20 -17.87
C LYS A 406 -2.35 35.90 -19.10
N GLU A 407 -2.94 35.17 -20.06
CA GLU A 407 -3.65 35.77 -21.19
C GLU A 407 -4.91 36.53 -20.74
N LEU A 408 -5.67 36.00 -19.77
CA LEU A 408 -6.87 36.69 -19.26
C LEU A 408 -6.57 38.00 -18.52
N VAL A 409 -5.39 38.15 -17.91
CA VAL A 409 -4.98 39.40 -17.25
C VAL A 409 -4.49 40.43 -18.28
N ASN A 410 -3.87 40.01 -19.37
CA ASN A 410 -3.39 40.89 -20.44
C ASN A 410 -4.48 41.36 -21.42
N ILE A 411 -5.72 40.88 -21.30
CA ILE A 411 -6.87 41.33 -22.12
C ILE A 411 -7.72 42.37 -21.35
N GLN A 412 -7.34 42.73 -20.12
CA GLN A 412 -8.04 43.73 -19.29
C GLN A 412 -7.23 45.03 -19.01
N GLU A 413 -6.05 45.19 -19.62
CA GLU A 413 -5.38 46.49 -19.81
C GLU A 413 -5.50 46.92 -21.27
#